data_AF-A0A7M3MGG5-F1
#
_entry.id   AF-A0A7M3MGG5-F1
#
_cell.length_a   1.000
_cell.length_b   1.000
_cell.length_c   1.000
_cell.angle_alpha   90.00
_cell.angle_beta   90.00
_cell.angle_gamma   90.00
#
_symmetry.space_group_name_H-M   'P 1'
#
loop_
_entity.id
_entity.type
_entity.pdbx_description
1 polymer ?
#
loop_
_entity_poly.entity_id
_entity_poly.type
_entity_poly.pdbx_seq_one_letter_code
_entity_poly.pdbx_strand_id
1 'polypeptide(L)'
;MTDFESNCERMYPATRRQLGEDAWRRILASLAAEGARANELPASIVGVVPDAPPWVHDLAAVELAADEVRRSAGEVPSGVDSLMLNPALQLVAVSWRGLHALVRGEEAHPSEGGAHVLIWALPSSPEEAGEASVRVAEASDEDLLALKIVAEDLPLEDVAREAGAPIYAVKALLRRATDKGLLLAPASRLVRGASSHPRPRPGSNSPRIPADVFASEHFTLQWHITQRCDLRCKHCYDRSEREDVTLDQGLRLLDELAGFCDSRNVLGQASFTGGNPLLHPNFLDLYAAAVARGLQVALLANPCGAKMLDAMLEIAVPAYFQVSLEGLEEHNDAIRGPGHFRRTMAFLDLLRERDVPSQVMLTLTRGNQDQVIPLAKALEGRAGSFTFNRLAPVGEGAALACADTAGFAEFLGEYLEASGGTKHISLKDNLFNAILDGTQELSGGCTGYGCGAAFNFFAVLSDGSAHACRKMVSPIGNVYEAGLAGVYDGESADAYRRGSAACAGCDIRAVCGGCMAVVKGLGLDPFVDRDPYCFYKAAPTR
;
A
#
# COMPACT_ATOMS: atom_id res chain seq x y z
N MET A 1 -0.79 50.66 11.36
CA MET A 1 -1.31 49.47 12.03
C MET A 1 -0.58 49.31 13.34
N THR A 2 -1.31 49.08 14.43
CA THR A 2 -0.70 48.68 15.70
C THR A 2 -0.21 47.24 15.62
N ASP A 3 0.72 46.82 16.49
CA ASP A 3 1.15 45.41 16.56
C ASP A 3 -0.03 44.46 16.78
N PHE A 4 -1.08 44.92 17.47
CA PHE A 4 -2.33 44.19 17.68
C PHE A 4 -3.09 43.92 16.38
N GLU A 5 -3.34 44.96 15.56
CA GLU A 5 -4.05 44.82 14.28
C GLU A 5 -3.31 43.89 13.32
N SER A 6 -1.98 44.07 13.21
CA SER A 6 -1.12 43.22 12.38
C SER A 6 -1.20 41.75 12.79
N ASN A 7 -1.16 41.48 14.10
CA ASN A 7 -1.31 40.13 14.63
C ASN A 7 -2.68 39.52 14.32
N CYS A 8 -3.77 40.28 14.47
CA CYS A 8 -5.11 39.78 14.15
C CYS A 8 -5.26 39.48 12.65
N GLU A 9 -4.75 40.34 11.77
CA GLU A 9 -4.83 40.09 10.33
C GLU A 9 -4.05 38.86 9.89
N ARG A 10 -2.90 38.60 10.54
CA ARG A 10 -2.08 37.40 10.32
C ARG A 10 -2.75 36.13 10.86
N MET A 11 -3.41 36.23 12.02
CA MET A 11 -4.00 35.07 12.70
C MET A 11 -5.35 34.66 12.11
N TYR A 12 -6.17 35.61 11.63
CA TYR A 12 -7.57 35.36 11.26
C TYR A 12 -7.95 35.79 9.83
N PRO A 13 -7.18 35.41 8.79
CA PRO A 13 -7.46 35.83 7.42
C PRO A 13 -8.82 35.35 6.87
N ALA A 14 -9.26 34.13 7.18
CA ALA A 14 -10.55 33.60 6.74
C ALA A 14 -11.71 34.27 7.47
N THR A 15 -11.61 34.45 8.78
CA THR A 15 -12.58 35.21 9.58
C THR A 15 -12.76 36.62 9.04
N ARG A 16 -11.65 37.33 8.73
CA ARG A 16 -11.68 38.65 8.08
C ARG A 16 -12.42 38.60 6.73
N ARG A 17 -12.13 37.62 5.87
CA ARG A 17 -12.81 37.46 4.58
C ARG A 17 -14.32 37.26 4.74
N GLN A 18 -14.75 36.46 5.71
CA GLN A 18 -16.17 36.17 5.95
C GLN A 18 -16.93 37.35 6.56
N LEU A 19 -16.28 38.17 7.38
CA LEU A 19 -16.89 39.36 7.98
C LEU A 19 -16.92 40.56 7.03
N GLY A 20 -15.94 40.66 6.12
CA GLY A 20 -15.69 41.86 5.32
C GLY A 20 -15.00 42.97 6.12
N GLU A 21 -14.41 43.93 5.38
CA GLU A 21 -13.53 44.96 5.95
C GLU A 21 -14.19 45.86 7.01
N ASP A 22 -15.44 46.25 6.80
CA ASP A 22 -16.14 47.18 7.70
C ASP A 22 -16.46 46.54 9.05
N ALA A 23 -16.94 45.29 9.05
CA ALA A 23 -17.20 44.55 10.28
C ALA A 23 -15.90 44.21 11.01
N TRP A 24 -14.85 43.83 10.27
CA TRP A 24 -13.52 43.55 10.81
C TRP A 24 -12.93 44.75 11.56
N ARG A 25 -12.96 45.95 10.97
CA ARG A 25 -12.46 47.18 11.62
C ARG A 25 -13.22 47.52 12.91
N ARG A 26 -14.54 47.32 12.95
CA ARG A 26 -15.35 47.54 14.17
C ARG A 26 -14.92 46.61 15.30
N ILE A 27 -14.68 45.33 14.99
CA ILE A 27 -14.20 44.35 15.97
C ILE A 27 -12.82 44.75 16.52
N LEU A 28 -11.87 45.05 15.65
CA LEU A 28 -10.52 45.44 16.08
C LEU A 28 -10.52 46.71 16.95
N ALA A 29 -11.35 47.70 16.62
CA ALA A 29 -11.47 48.92 17.43
C ALA A 29 -12.06 48.64 18.83
N SER A 30 -13.09 47.78 18.92
CA SER A 30 -13.67 47.37 20.20
C SER A 30 -12.66 46.63 21.08
N LEU A 31 -11.98 45.64 20.50
CA LEU A 31 -10.98 44.84 21.20
C LEU A 31 -9.78 45.68 21.67
N ALA A 32 -9.31 46.60 20.83
CA ALA A 32 -8.23 47.51 21.19
C ALA A 32 -8.63 48.46 22.33
N ALA A 33 -9.88 48.93 22.36
CA ALA A 33 -10.39 49.76 23.45
C ALA A 33 -10.50 49.00 24.78
N GLU A 34 -10.77 47.71 24.73
CA GLU A 34 -10.82 46.80 25.90
C GLU A 34 -9.44 46.30 26.33
N GLY A 35 -8.38 46.58 25.56
CA GLY A 35 -7.03 46.09 25.83
C GLY A 35 -6.87 44.57 25.61
N ALA A 36 -7.74 43.98 24.79
CA ALA A 36 -7.70 42.55 24.48
C ALA A 36 -6.47 42.18 23.64
N ARG A 37 -6.01 40.94 23.76
CA ARG A 37 -4.96 40.35 22.95
C ARG A 37 -5.54 39.67 21.72
N ALA A 38 -4.72 39.50 20.68
CA ALA A 38 -5.19 38.91 19.42
C ALA A 38 -5.76 37.49 19.60
N ASN A 39 -5.25 36.70 20.54
CA ASN A 39 -5.76 35.35 20.85
C ASN A 39 -7.10 35.34 21.60
N GLU A 40 -7.60 36.48 22.06
CA GLU A 40 -8.90 36.60 22.74
C GLU A 40 -10.05 36.91 21.76
N LEU A 41 -9.73 37.12 20.47
CA LEU A 41 -10.70 37.45 19.43
C LEU A 41 -11.86 36.44 19.27
N PRO A 42 -11.65 35.10 19.29
CA PRO A 42 -12.76 34.16 19.15
C PRO A 42 -13.84 34.35 20.22
N ALA A 43 -13.44 34.50 21.49
CA ALA A 43 -14.37 34.66 22.62
C ALA A 43 -15.16 35.98 22.56
N SER A 44 -14.60 37.02 21.95
CA SER A 44 -15.18 38.36 21.93
C SER A 44 -16.00 38.68 20.67
N ILE A 45 -15.96 37.83 19.64
CA ILE A 45 -16.53 38.14 18.33
C ILE A 45 -18.07 38.21 18.34
N VAL A 46 -18.73 37.38 19.16
CA VAL A 46 -20.19 37.18 19.17
C VAL A 46 -20.95 38.40 19.72
N GLY A 47 -20.27 39.28 20.46
CA GLY A 47 -20.89 40.46 21.07
C GLY A 47 -20.80 41.76 20.26
N VAL A 48 -20.00 41.80 19.20
CA VAL A 48 -19.56 43.08 18.59
C VAL A 48 -20.20 43.36 17.22
N VAL A 49 -20.64 42.33 16.49
CA VAL A 49 -21.22 42.50 15.14
C VAL A 49 -22.54 41.72 15.05
N PRO A 50 -23.70 42.41 15.07
CA PRO A 50 -25.03 41.77 15.01
C PRO A 50 -25.29 40.97 13.73
N ASP A 51 -24.68 41.37 12.61
CA ASP A 51 -24.89 40.78 11.27
C ASP A 51 -23.80 39.76 10.88
N ALA A 52 -22.96 39.33 11.83
CA ALA A 52 -21.90 38.38 11.53
C ALA A 52 -22.45 36.98 11.24
N PRO A 53 -21.81 36.20 10.34
CA PRO A 53 -22.20 34.81 10.13
C PRO A 53 -22.12 34.01 11.44
N PRO A 54 -23.10 33.14 11.75
CA PRO A 54 -23.18 32.45 13.04
C PRO A 54 -22.01 31.50 13.33
N TRP A 55 -21.30 31.05 12.29
CA TRP A 55 -20.11 30.18 12.40
C TRP A 55 -18.79 30.94 12.60
N VAL A 56 -18.79 32.27 12.59
CA VAL A 56 -17.56 33.06 12.59
C VAL A 56 -16.74 32.89 13.87
N HIS A 57 -17.41 32.64 14.99
CA HIS A 57 -16.77 32.30 16.26
C HIS A 57 -15.94 31.03 16.14
N ASP A 58 -16.55 29.97 15.62
CA ASP A 58 -15.90 28.67 15.45
C ASP A 58 -14.79 28.76 14.40
N LEU A 59 -14.99 29.54 13.33
CA LEU A 59 -13.96 29.79 12.33
C LEU A 59 -12.73 30.48 12.95
N ALA A 60 -12.95 31.51 13.77
CA ALA A 60 -11.88 32.20 14.48
C ALA A 60 -11.16 31.26 15.46
N ALA A 61 -11.87 30.36 16.14
CA ALA A 61 -11.27 29.36 17.01
C ALA A 61 -10.36 28.38 16.24
N VAL A 62 -10.79 27.92 15.07
CA VAL A 62 -9.96 27.05 14.20
C VAL A 62 -8.72 27.80 13.71
N GLU A 63 -8.85 29.07 13.33
CA GLU A 63 -7.72 29.88 12.87
C GLU A 63 -6.72 30.19 14.00
N LEU A 64 -7.20 30.43 15.23
CA LEU A 64 -6.35 30.56 16.40
C LEU A 64 -5.52 29.29 16.61
N ALA A 65 -6.16 28.12 16.58
CA ALA A 65 -5.48 26.84 16.70
C ALA A 65 -4.45 26.64 15.56
N ALA A 66 -4.78 27.03 14.33
CA ALA A 66 -3.83 26.99 13.21
C ALA A 66 -2.61 27.90 13.42
N ASP A 67 -2.78 29.06 14.06
CA ASP A 67 -1.65 29.90 14.43
C ASP A 67 -0.79 29.33 15.56
N GLU A 68 -1.40 28.63 16.52
CA GLU A 68 -0.68 27.91 17.57
C GLU A 68 0.15 26.77 16.99
N VAL A 69 -0.46 25.93 16.15
CA VAL A 69 0.23 24.85 15.42
C VAL A 69 1.36 25.38 14.55
N ARG A 70 1.17 26.53 13.88
CA ARG A 70 2.23 27.17 13.10
C ARG A 70 3.42 27.56 13.96
N ARG A 71 3.18 28.02 15.19
CA ARG A 71 4.24 28.40 16.14
C ARG A 71 4.97 27.21 16.75
N SER A 72 4.28 26.08 16.93
CA SER A 72 4.88 24.83 17.45
C SER A 72 5.34 23.86 16.36
N ALA A 73 5.24 24.21 15.07
CA ALA A 73 5.61 23.32 13.96
C ALA A 73 7.07 22.82 14.04
N GLY A 74 7.98 23.63 14.59
CA GLY A 74 9.38 23.24 14.81
C GLY A 74 9.61 22.19 15.91
N GLU A 75 8.57 21.88 16.70
CA GLU A 75 8.61 20.86 17.76
C GLU A 75 8.27 19.46 17.23
N VAL A 76 7.76 19.35 16.00
CA VAL A 76 7.41 18.05 15.40
C VAL A 76 8.68 17.29 15.03
N PRO A 77 8.97 16.14 15.67
CA PRO A 77 10.18 15.38 15.39
C PRO A 77 10.13 14.75 13.99
N SER A 78 11.28 14.66 13.34
CA SER A 78 11.43 14.01 12.03
C SER A 78 11.41 12.47 12.09
N GLY A 79 11.54 11.90 13.29
CA GLY A 79 11.46 10.47 13.56
C GLY A 79 11.22 10.19 15.04
N VAL A 80 10.60 9.04 15.33
CA VAL A 80 10.21 8.64 16.69
C VAL A 80 10.52 7.16 16.92
N ASP A 81 10.73 6.77 18.18
CA ASP A 81 11.02 5.38 18.57
C ASP A 81 9.77 4.58 18.94
N SER A 82 8.63 5.25 19.13
CA SER A 82 7.35 4.62 19.44
C SER A 82 6.20 5.40 18.80
N LEU A 83 5.04 4.75 18.67
CA LEU A 83 3.82 5.39 18.18
C LEU A 83 3.37 6.47 19.16
N MET A 84 3.14 7.69 18.67
CA MET A 84 2.68 8.81 19.50
C MET A 84 1.77 9.76 18.72
N LEU A 85 1.03 10.61 19.44
CA LEU A 85 0.32 11.73 18.84
C LEU A 85 1.34 12.72 18.24
N ASN A 86 0.97 13.36 17.14
CA ASN A 86 1.72 14.52 16.67
C ASN A 86 1.68 15.62 17.75
N PRO A 87 2.83 16.10 18.26
CA PRO A 87 2.87 17.05 19.37
C PRO A 87 2.28 18.41 19.02
N ALA A 88 2.23 18.77 17.73
CA ALA A 88 1.60 19.99 17.25
C ALA A 88 0.10 19.80 16.92
N LEU A 89 -0.48 18.62 17.14
CA LEU A 89 -1.89 18.38 16.84
C LEU A 89 -2.81 19.12 17.83
N GLN A 90 -3.77 19.85 17.27
CA GLN A 90 -4.89 20.47 17.98
C GLN A 90 -6.21 19.86 17.48
N LEU A 91 -7.14 19.67 18.42
CA LEU A 91 -8.50 19.21 18.15
C LEU A 91 -9.49 20.26 18.64
N VAL A 92 -10.22 20.89 17.72
CA VAL A 92 -11.18 21.95 18.03
C VAL A 92 -12.60 21.43 17.81
N ALA A 93 -13.41 21.41 18.86
CA ALA A 93 -14.84 21.16 18.75
C ALA A 93 -15.54 22.40 18.21
N VAL A 94 -16.37 22.22 17.18
CA VAL A 94 -17.11 23.29 16.50
C VAL A 94 -18.57 22.90 16.36
N SER A 95 -19.46 23.89 16.34
CA SER A 95 -20.91 23.72 16.15
C SER A 95 -21.30 23.67 14.66
N TRP A 96 -20.36 24.01 13.77
CA TRP A 96 -20.56 24.11 12.33
C TRP A 96 -19.56 23.27 11.55
N ARG A 97 -20.03 22.63 10.48
CA ARG A 97 -19.21 21.82 9.56
C ARG A 97 -18.58 22.65 8.46
N GLY A 98 -17.55 22.10 7.82
CA GLY A 98 -16.95 22.71 6.62
C GLY A 98 -16.04 23.92 6.86
N LEU A 99 -15.75 24.27 8.13
CA LEU A 99 -14.90 25.42 8.46
C LEU A 99 -13.44 25.24 8.02
N HIS A 100 -12.93 24.00 8.03
CA HIS A 100 -11.60 23.66 7.55
C HIS A 100 -11.37 24.08 6.09
N ALA A 101 -12.40 24.02 5.23
CA ALA A 101 -12.32 24.45 3.84
C ALA A 101 -12.16 25.97 3.73
N LEU A 102 -12.90 26.74 4.54
CA LEU A 102 -12.77 28.21 4.59
C LEU A 102 -11.36 28.66 5.01
N VAL A 103 -10.77 27.96 5.99
CA VAL A 103 -9.39 28.21 6.45
C VAL A 103 -8.37 27.93 5.33
N ARG A 104 -8.59 26.87 4.54
CA ARG A 104 -7.78 26.57 3.34
C ARG A 104 -8.00 27.52 2.17
N GLY A 105 -8.93 28.47 2.30
CA GLY A 105 -9.27 29.43 1.24
C GLY A 105 -10.15 28.85 0.14
N GLU A 106 -10.78 27.70 0.39
CA GLU A 106 -11.72 27.06 -0.53
C GLU A 106 -13.12 27.67 -0.38
N GLU A 107 -13.93 27.63 -1.45
CA GLU A 107 -15.35 27.94 -1.34
C GLU A 107 -16.06 26.84 -0.56
N ALA A 108 -16.76 27.22 0.51
CA ALA A 108 -17.53 26.31 1.32
C ALA A 108 -18.78 26.98 1.87
N HIS A 109 -19.80 26.16 2.13
CA HIS A 109 -21.05 26.58 2.77
C HIS A 109 -21.14 25.86 4.12
N PRO A 110 -20.74 26.52 5.22
CA PRO A 110 -20.88 25.95 6.55
C PRO A 110 -22.31 25.56 6.83
N SER A 111 -22.49 24.41 7.47
CA SER A 111 -23.79 23.89 7.86
C SER A 111 -23.81 23.59 9.36
N GLU A 112 -24.97 23.76 9.99
CA GLU A 112 -25.15 23.41 11.39
C GLU A 112 -24.95 21.92 11.60
N GLY A 113 -24.20 21.57 12.64
CA GLY A 113 -23.92 20.19 13.01
C GLY A 113 -22.57 20.09 13.67
N GLY A 114 -22.55 19.61 14.91
CA GLY A 114 -21.30 19.43 15.66
C GLY A 114 -20.26 18.63 14.86
N ALA A 115 -19.03 19.11 14.88
CA ALA A 115 -17.87 18.47 14.26
C ALA A 115 -16.61 18.73 15.08
N HIS A 116 -15.57 17.98 14.78
CA HIS A 116 -14.23 18.23 15.28
C HIS A 116 -13.33 18.60 14.11
N VAL A 117 -12.51 19.63 14.28
CA VAL A 117 -11.51 20.04 13.30
C VAL A 117 -10.14 19.69 13.86
N LEU A 118 -9.36 18.94 13.07
CA LEU A 118 -7.98 18.60 13.34
C LEU A 118 -7.07 19.65 12.68
N ILE A 119 -6.10 20.15 13.44
CA ILE A 119 -5.08 21.06 12.95
C ILE A 119 -3.71 20.55 13.37
N TRP A 120 -2.79 20.34 12.46
CA TRP A 120 -1.46 19.77 12.78
C TRP A 120 -0.39 20.26 11.81
N ALA A 121 0.88 20.12 12.19
CA ALA A 121 2.01 20.39 11.33
C ALA A 121 2.64 19.07 10.86
N LEU A 122 3.05 18.99 9.59
CA LEU A 122 3.82 17.85 9.10
C LEU A 122 5.30 17.94 9.54
N PRO A 123 5.96 16.80 9.77
CA PRO A 123 7.41 16.77 10.00
C PRO A 123 8.11 17.41 8.79
N SER A 124 8.76 18.55 9.00
CA SER A 124 9.48 19.29 7.95
C SER A 124 10.96 19.35 8.32
N SER A 125 11.85 19.39 7.33
CA SER A 125 13.21 19.86 7.61
C SER A 125 13.12 21.32 8.11
N PRO A 126 14.03 21.80 9.00
CA PRO A 126 14.00 23.18 9.49
C PRO A 126 14.02 24.25 8.39
N GLU A 127 14.46 23.90 7.18
CA GLU A 127 14.53 24.78 6.01
C GLU A 127 13.20 24.89 5.24
N GLU A 128 12.24 23.98 5.47
CA GLU A 128 10.94 23.90 4.77
C GLU A 128 9.76 24.34 5.65
N ALA A 129 10.01 24.80 6.88
CA ALA A 129 9.00 25.26 7.84
C ALA A 129 8.40 26.62 7.45
N GLY A 130 7.71 26.67 6.31
CA GLY A 130 6.82 27.76 5.89
C GLY A 130 5.35 27.43 6.14
N GLU A 131 4.45 28.36 5.76
CA GLU A 131 2.99 28.26 5.89
C GLU A 131 2.38 26.97 5.28
N ALA A 132 3.13 26.29 4.40
CA ALA A 132 2.78 25.02 3.77
C ALA A 132 2.91 23.78 4.69
N SER A 133 3.35 23.89 5.95
CA SER A 133 3.48 22.75 6.88
C SER A 133 2.20 22.45 7.67
N VAL A 134 1.32 23.44 7.87
CA VAL A 134 0.08 23.29 8.64
C VAL A 134 -0.99 22.62 7.77
N ARG A 135 -1.74 21.70 8.37
CA ARG A 135 -2.87 20.98 7.78
C ARG A 135 -4.10 21.22 8.64
N VAL A 136 -5.24 21.34 7.99
CA VAL A 136 -6.54 21.56 8.63
C VAL A 136 -7.55 20.65 7.93
N ALA A 137 -8.25 19.82 8.69
CA ALA A 137 -9.27 18.91 8.16
C ALA A 137 -10.37 18.66 9.19
N GLU A 138 -11.58 18.39 8.72
CA GLU A 138 -12.64 17.83 9.57
C GLU A 138 -12.27 16.38 9.93
N ALA A 139 -12.39 16.03 11.21
CA ALA A 139 -12.06 14.70 11.71
C ALA A 139 -13.09 13.67 11.25
N SER A 140 -12.61 12.53 10.74
CA SER A 140 -13.45 11.34 10.59
C SER A 140 -13.52 10.53 11.90
N ASP A 141 -14.50 9.65 12.02
CA ASP A 141 -14.58 8.73 13.18
C ASP A 141 -13.34 7.84 13.28
N GLU A 142 -12.76 7.43 12.15
CA GLU A 142 -11.51 6.68 12.12
C GLU A 142 -10.33 7.49 12.67
N ASP A 143 -10.26 8.79 12.33
CA ASP A 143 -9.22 9.68 12.84
C ASP A 143 -9.35 9.83 14.36
N LEU A 144 -10.56 10.09 14.85
CA LEU A 144 -10.82 10.22 16.29
C LEU A 144 -10.53 8.92 17.06
N LEU A 145 -10.88 7.77 16.49
CA LEU A 145 -10.55 6.47 17.08
C LEU A 145 -9.03 6.26 17.12
N ALA A 146 -8.31 6.56 16.04
CA ALA A 146 -6.85 6.43 16.00
C ALA A 146 -6.18 7.29 17.09
N LEU A 147 -6.64 8.53 17.25
CA LEU A 147 -6.16 9.44 18.29
C LEU A 147 -6.48 8.92 19.68
N LYS A 148 -7.70 8.42 19.91
CA LYS A 148 -8.12 7.85 21.20
C LYS A 148 -7.28 6.64 21.59
N ILE A 149 -7.02 5.73 20.66
CA ILE A 149 -6.18 4.53 20.90
C ILE A 149 -4.83 4.94 21.47
N VAL A 150 -4.17 5.92 20.84
CA VAL A 150 -2.82 6.35 21.25
C VAL A 150 -2.86 7.25 22.49
N ALA A 151 -3.86 8.12 22.62
CA ALA A 151 -3.99 9.03 23.76
C ALA A 151 -4.27 8.30 25.09
N GLU A 152 -5.02 7.20 25.03
CA GLU A 152 -5.44 6.43 26.20
C GLU A 152 -4.71 5.08 26.35
N ASP A 153 -3.73 4.80 25.49
CA ASP A 153 -2.96 3.53 25.48
C ASP A 153 -3.87 2.28 25.44
N LEU A 154 -4.85 2.29 24.52
CA LEU A 154 -5.85 1.23 24.43
C LEU A 154 -5.25 -0.05 23.80
N PRO A 155 -5.46 -1.24 24.40
CA PRO A 155 -5.06 -2.50 23.79
C PRO A 155 -5.76 -2.72 22.44
N LEU A 156 -4.99 -3.04 21.39
CA LEU A 156 -5.54 -3.18 20.03
C LEU A 156 -6.55 -4.32 19.91
N GLU A 157 -6.36 -5.38 20.71
CA GLU A 157 -7.26 -6.54 20.79
C GLU A 157 -8.63 -6.15 21.33
N ASP A 158 -8.66 -5.24 22.31
CA ASP A 158 -9.90 -4.77 22.92
C ASP A 158 -10.67 -3.87 21.94
N VAL A 159 -9.96 -2.96 21.30
CA VAL A 159 -10.52 -2.07 20.25
C VAL A 159 -11.07 -2.90 19.09
N ALA A 160 -10.31 -3.90 18.62
CA ALA A 160 -10.73 -4.80 17.55
C ALA A 160 -12.02 -5.56 17.91
N ARG A 161 -12.06 -6.10 19.14
CA ARG A 161 -13.23 -6.82 19.66
C ARG A 161 -14.46 -5.92 19.78
N GLU A 162 -14.33 -4.72 20.31
CA GLU A 162 -15.44 -3.76 20.46
C GLU A 162 -15.94 -3.28 19.10
N ALA A 163 -15.04 -3.04 18.14
CA ALA A 163 -15.38 -2.65 16.78
C ALA A 163 -15.93 -3.80 15.92
N GLY A 164 -15.84 -5.06 16.40
CA GLY A 164 -16.21 -6.23 15.60
C GLY A 164 -15.32 -6.40 14.35
N ALA A 165 -14.04 -6.01 14.43
CA ALA A 165 -13.10 -5.97 13.33
C ALA A 165 -11.85 -6.80 13.64
N PRO A 166 -11.11 -7.30 12.61
CA PRO A 166 -9.85 -7.99 12.86
C PRO A 166 -8.77 -6.99 13.34
N ILE A 167 -7.83 -7.45 14.16
CA ILE A 167 -6.72 -6.62 14.71
C ILE A 167 -5.94 -5.90 13.60
N TYR A 168 -5.76 -6.55 12.45
CA TYR A 168 -5.12 -5.92 11.29
C TYR A 168 -5.83 -4.63 10.84
N ALA A 169 -7.17 -4.56 10.91
CA ALA A 169 -7.92 -3.38 10.50
C ALA A 169 -7.62 -2.18 11.42
N VAL A 170 -7.46 -2.44 12.73
CA VAL A 170 -7.04 -1.43 13.72
C VAL A 170 -5.59 -0.98 13.44
N LYS A 171 -4.67 -1.93 13.21
CA LYS A 171 -3.28 -1.61 12.81
C LYS A 171 -3.25 -0.76 11.52
N ALA A 172 -4.08 -1.09 10.53
CA ALA A 172 -4.19 -0.34 9.28
C ALA A 172 -4.82 1.06 9.46
N LEU A 173 -5.75 1.22 10.40
CA LEU A 173 -6.32 2.52 10.78
C LEU A 173 -5.27 3.43 11.43
N LEU A 174 -4.50 2.90 12.38
CA LEU A 174 -3.37 3.63 12.98
C LEU A 174 -2.37 4.04 11.90
N ARG A 175 -2.12 3.15 10.95
CA ARG A 175 -1.23 3.46 9.83
C ARG A 175 -1.74 4.61 8.96
N ARG A 176 -3.03 4.60 8.58
CA ARG A 176 -3.63 5.72 7.82
C ARG A 176 -3.51 7.05 8.57
N ALA A 177 -3.67 7.05 9.89
CA ALA A 177 -3.48 8.23 10.72
C ALA A 177 -2.00 8.69 10.75
N THR A 178 -1.04 7.77 10.71
CA THR A 178 0.38 8.09 10.51
C THR A 178 0.65 8.70 9.14
N ASP A 179 0.09 8.14 8.06
CA ASP A 179 0.29 8.64 6.70
C ASP A 179 -0.31 10.06 6.54
N LYS A 180 -1.38 10.39 7.29
CA LYS A 180 -1.93 11.75 7.41
C LYS A 180 -1.05 12.70 8.23
N GLY A 181 -0.14 12.17 9.04
CA GLY A 181 0.68 12.92 9.99
C GLY A 181 -0.03 13.27 11.30
N LEU A 182 -1.18 12.65 11.59
CA LEU A 182 -1.91 12.81 12.87
C LEU A 182 -1.20 12.07 14.00
N LEU A 183 -0.67 10.89 13.67
CA LEU A 183 0.20 10.09 14.52
C LEU A 183 1.61 10.12 13.95
N LEU A 184 2.61 9.98 14.81
CA LEU A 184 3.99 9.73 14.43
C LEU A 184 4.34 8.29 14.81
N ALA A 185 4.92 7.54 13.89
CA ALA A 185 5.33 6.16 14.12
C ALA A 185 6.81 5.96 13.73
N PRO A 186 7.48 4.95 14.31
CA PRO A 186 8.81 4.57 13.88
C PRO A 186 8.84 4.22 12.39
N ALA A 187 9.86 4.70 11.68
CA ALA A 187 10.03 4.38 10.28
C ALA A 187 10.22 2.87 10.07
N SER A 188 9.75 2.37 8.91
CA SER A 188 10.02 1.00 8.49
C SER A 188 11.52 0.70 8.47
N ARG A 189 11.88 -0.49 8.96
CA ARG A 189 13.24 -1.02 8.88
C ARG A 189 13.49 -1.84 7.61
N LEU A 190 12.48 -1.98 6.74
CA LEU A 190 12.60 -2.63 5.44
C LEU A 190 12.98 -1.58 4.38
N VAL A 191 14.24 -1.16 4.39
CA VAL A 191 14.75 -0.06 3.53
C VAL A 191 15.70 -0.60 2.47
N ARG A 192 15.57 -0.11 1.23
CA ARG A 192 16.53 -0.38 0.16
C ARG A 192 17.84 0.37 0.41
N GLY A 193 18.95 -0.35 0.35
CA GLY A 193 20.28 0.25 0.48
C GLY A 193 20.61 1.18 -0.67
N ALA A 194 21.05 2.41 -0.36
CA ALA A 194 21.35 3.47 -1.33
C ALA A 194 22.42 3.09 -2.37
N SER A 195 23.31 2.16 -2.05
CA SER A 195 24.31 1.63 -3.00
C SER A 195 23.70 0.75 -4.09
N SER A 196 22.61 0.03 -3.77
CA SER A 196 21.95 -0.91 -4.69
C SER A 196 20.76 -0.29 -5.43
N HIS A 197 20.10 0.68 -4.81
CA HIS A 197 18.95 1.41 -5.35
C HIS A 197 19.16 2.90 -5.06
N PRO A 198 20.05 3.57 -5.83
CA PRO A 198 20.32 4.98 -5.61
C PRO A 198 19.06 5.82 -5.88
N ARG A 199 18.84 6.85 -5.06
CA ARG A 199 17.80 7.85 -5.34
C ARG A 199 18.23 8.67 -6.56
N PRO A 200 17.34 8.94 -7.53
CA PRO A 200 17.67 9.79 -8.67
C PRO A 200 18.06 11.19 -8.19
N ARG A 201 19.06 11.80 -8.83
CA ARG A 201 19.46 13.17 -8.52
C ARG A 201 18.38 14.14 -8.97
N PRO A 202 18.06 15.21 -8.23
CA PRO A 202 17.12 16.23 -8.69
C PRO A 202 17.60 16.85 -10.02
N GLY A 203 16.74 16.83 -11.05
CA GLY A 203 17.05 17.38 -12.37
C GLY A 203 15.89 17.23 -13.35
N SER A 204 15.82 18.10 -14.37
CA SER A 204 14.70 18.12 -15.34
C SER A 204 14.56 16.85 -16.17
N ASN A 205 15.64 16.06 -16.28
CA ASN A 205 15.70 14.83 -17.07
C ASN A 205 15.76 13.57 -16.20
N SER A 206 15.58 13.70 -14.88
CA SER A 206 15.60 12.55 -13.97
C SER A 206 14.24 11.85 -13.96
N PRO A 207 14.20 10.50 -13.92
CA PRO A 207 12.95 9.78 -13.82
C PRO A 207 12.15 10.18 -12.57
N ARG A 208 10.83 10.35 -12.74
CA ARG A 208 9.91 10.62 -11.63
C ARG A 208 9.59 9.32 -10.91
N ILE A 209 10.38 9.03 -9.87
CA ILE A 209 10.24 7.83 -9.05
C ILE A 209 9.43 8.16 -7.79
N PRO A 210 8.38 7.38 -7.47
CA PRO A 210 7.62 7.58 -6.23
C PRO A 210 8.52 7.45 -4.99
N ALA A 211 8.34 8.32 -4.00
CA ALA A 211 9.24 8.41 -2.84
C ALA A 211 9.17 7.20 -1.88
N ASP A 212 8.04 6.49 -1.89
CA ASP A 212 7.73 5.35 -1.04
C ASP A 212 8.41 4.05 -1.48
N VAL A 213 8.90 3.94 -2.72
CA VAL A 213 9.51 2.69 -3.25
C VAL A 213 10.87 2.32 -2.61
N PHE A 214 11.39 3.15 -1.70
CA PHE A 214 12.66 2.91 -1.01
C PHE A 214 12.48 2.25 0.36
N ALA A 215 11.29 2.28 0.95
CA ALA A 215 11.00 1.68 2.24
C ALA A 215 9.64 0.97 2.18
N SER A 216 9.62 -0.32 2.52
CA SER A 216 8.37 -1.08 2.50
C SER A 216 7.64 -0.99 3.82
N GLU A 217 6.36 -0.68 3.78
CA GLU A 217 5.50 -0.58 4.95
C GLU A 217 4.74 -1.89 5.23
N HIS A 218 4.93 -2.85 4.34
CA HIS A 218 4.35 -4.17 4.41
C HIS A 218 5.40 -5.24 4.21
N PHE A 219 5.18 -6.39 4.82
CA PHE A 219 5.92 -7.60 4.51
C PHE A 219 4.95 -8.74 4.23
N THR A 220 5.10 -9.39 3.07
CA THR A 220 4.26 -10.51 2.65
C THR A 220 5.02 -11.82 2.75
N LEU A 221 4.49 -12.76 3.52
CA LEU A 221 4.90 -14.15 3.47
C LEU A 221 4.04 -14.88 2.44
N GLN A 222 4.64 -15.27 1.32
CA GLN A 222 3.94 -16.10 0.34
C GLN A 222 4.10 -17.57 0.73
N TRP A 223 3.06 -18.13 1.32
CA TRP A 223 3.19 -19.34 2.10
C TRP A 223 2.56 -20.55 1.42
N HIS A 224 3.40 -21.48 0.98
CA HIS A 224 2.98 -22.78 0.48
C HIS A 224 2.71 -23.72 1.66
N ILE A 225 1.44 -23.86 2.05
CA ILE A 225 1.05 -24.73 3.16
C ILE A 225 0.90 -26.21 2.76
N THR A 226 0.77 -26.47 1.45
CA THR A 226 0.57 -27.80 0.87
C THR A 226 1.07 -27.85 -0.56
N GLN A 227 1.50 -29.03 -1.03
CA GLN A 227 1.73 -29.30 -2.46
C GLN A 227 0.55 -29.98 -3.15
N ARG A 228 -0.52 -30.27 -2.41
CA ARG A 228 -1.74 -30.88 -2.98
C ARG A 228 -2.41 -29.87 -3.91
N CYS A 229 -2.74 -30.31 -5.12
CA CYS A 229 -3.49 -29.51 -6.08
C CYS A 229 -4.52 -30.38 -6.80
N ASP A 230 -5.71 -29.84 -7.02
CA ASP A 230 -6.80 -30.46 -7.78
C ASP A 230 -6.64 -30.29 -9.30
N LEU A 231 -5.59 -29.58 -9.74
CA LEU A 231 -5.27 -29.37 -11.15
C LEU A 231 -3.87 -29.90 -11.50
N ARG A 232 -3.65 -30.09 -12.80
CA ARG A 232 -2.33 -30.38 -13.35
C ARG A 232 -1.98 -29.39 -14.47
N CYS A 233 -1.88 -28.11 -14.12
CA CYS A 233 -1.56 -27.03 -15.07
C CYS A 233 -0.22 -27.25 -15.80
N LYS A 234 -0.20 -26.97 -17.12
CA LYS A 234 1.01 -27.11 -17.96
C LYS A 234 2.11 -26.08 -17.68
N HIS A 235 1.78 -24.98 -17.01
CA HIS A 235 2.75 -23.92 -16.64
C HIS A 235 3.29 -24.04 -15.21
N CYS A 236 2.91 -25.11 -14.48
CA CYS A 236 3.19 -25.23 -13.06
C CYS A 236 4.71 -25.22 -12.80
N TYR A 237 5.16 -24.28 -11.97
CA TYR A 237 6.59 -24.11 -11.66
C TYR A 237 7.10 -25.12 -10.62
N ASP A 238 6.21 -25.68 -9.80
CA ASP A 238 6.57 -26.63 -8.75
C ASP A 238 5.53 -27.76 -8.66
N ARG A 239 6.00 -28.99 -8.77
CA ARG A 239 5.24 -30.24 -8.56
C ARG A 239 6.00 -31.22 -7.68
N SER A 240 6.97 -30.72 -6.93
CA SER A 240 7.72 -31.54 -5.98
C SER A 240 6.76 -32.12 -4.95
N GLU A 241 6.96 -33.38 -4.60
CA GLU A 241 6.24 -34.01 -3.49
C GLU A 241 6.82 -33.48 -2.18
N ARG A 242 5.94 -32.93 -1.34
CA ARG A 242 6.27 -32.45 0.00
C ARG A 242 5.10 -32.74 0.92
N GLU A 243 5.42 -32.90 2.20
CA GLU A 243 4.41 -33.02 3.24
C GLU A 243 3.69 -31.69 3.45
N ASP A 244 2.46 -31.77 3.94
CA ASP A 244 1.67 -30.62 4.36
C ASP A 244 2.28 -30.01 5.64
N VAL A 245 2.14 -28.69 5.79
CA VAL A 245 2.58 -28.01 7.02
C VAL A 245 1.71 -28.51 8.18
N THR A 246 2.32 -29.05 9.23
CA THR A 246 1.54 -29.41 10.42
C THR A 246 0.99 -28.16 11.11
N LEU A 247 -0.15 -28.28 11.81
CA LEU A 247 -0.75 -27.15 12.51
C LEU A 247 0.26 -26.45 13.44
N ASP A 248 1.04 -27.21 14.20
CA ASP A 248 2.06 -26.66 15.12
C ASP A 248 3.17 -25.89 14.38
N GLN A 249 3.66 -26.41 13.24
CA GLN A 249 4.62 -25.69 12.40
C GLN A 249 4.02 -24.39 11.87
N GLY A 250 2.75 -24.43 11.46
CA GLY A 250 2.06 -23.27 10.94
C GLY A 250 1.82 -22.18 11.99
N LEU A 251 1.39 -22.56 13.20
CA LEU A 251 1.21 -21.61 14.30
C LEU A 251 2.53 -20.92 14.67
N ARG A 252 3.63 -21.68 14.79
CA ARG A 252 4.96 -21.11 15.06
C ARG A 252 5.42 -20.14 13.98
N LEU A 253 5.25 -20.49 12.70
CA LEU A 253 5.66 -19.60 11.61
C LEU A 253 4.81 -18.31 11.57
N LEU A 254 3.53 -18.38 11.92
CA LEU A 254 2.68 -17.20 12.03
C LEU A 254 3.09 -16.31 13.22
N ASP A 255 3.51 -16.89 14.35
CA ASP A 255 4.10 -16.14 15.47
C ASP A 255 5.39 -15.43 15.04
N GLU A 256 6.27 -16.12 14.33
CA GLU A 256 7.50 -15.54 13.79
C GLU A 256 7.24 -14.41 12.79
N LEU A 257 6.22 -14.57 11.93
CA LEU A 257 5.83 -13.53 10.97
C LEU A 257 5.31 -12.28 11.68
N ALA A 258 4.42 -12.43 12.66
CA ALA A 258 3.91 -11.31 13.44
C ALA A 258 5.06 -10.58 14.17
N GLY A 259 5.90 -11.33 14.90
CA GLY A 259 7.05 -10.78 15.61
C GLY A 259 8.08 -10.12 14.70
N PHE A 260 8.34 -10.69 13.51
CA PHE A 260 9.19 -10.07 12.50
C PHE A 260 8.63 -8.73 12.05
N CYS A 261 7.35 -8.67 11.67
CA CYS A 261 6.70 -7.46 11.21
C CYS A 261 6.73 -6.35 12.28
N ASP A 262 6.38 -6.69 13.53
CA ASP A 262 6.43 -5.75 14.65
C ASP A 262 7.88 -5.26 14.89
N SER A 263 8.88 -6.15 14.82
CA SER A 263 10.30 -5.78 14.98
C SER A 263 10.85 -4.87 13.86
N ARG A 264 10.16 -4.83 12.71
CA ARG A 264 10.54 -4.05 11.52
C ARG A 264 9.66 -2.84 11.29
N ASN A 265 8.69 -2.58 12.18
CA ASN A 265 7.71 -1.49 12.06
C ASN A 265 6.89 -1.56 10.76
N VAL A 266 6.46 -2.77 10.36
CA VAL A 266 5.69 -2.99 9.13
C VAL A 266 4.44 -3.82 9.40
N LEU A 267 3.47 -3.73 8.50
CA LEU A 267 2.29 -4.58 8.54
C LEU A 267 2.57 -5.94 7.88
N GLY A 268 2.13 -7.02 8.52
CA GLY A 268 2.32 -8.38 8.01
C GLY A 268 1.14 -8.88 7.17
N GLN A 269 1.44 -9.62 6.10
CA GLN A 269 0.46 -10.37 5.31
C GLN A 269 0.89 -11.84 5.15
N ALA A 270 -0.01 -12.77 5.45
CA ALA A 270 0.10 -14.18 5.08
C ALA A 270 -0.69 -14.43 3.78
N SER A 271 0.04 -14.70 2.70
CA SER A 271 -0.54 -14.99 1.38
C SER A 271 -0.52 -16.50 1.14
N PHE A 272 -1.64 -17.15 1.41
CA PHE A 272 -1.78 -18.62 1.33
C PHE A 272 -1.77 -19.09 -0.11
N THR A 273 -0.89 -20.03 -0.41
CA THR A 273 -0.66 -20.60 -1.75
C THR A 273 -0.15 -22.04 -1.60
N GLY A 274 0.44 -22.60 -2.65
CA GLY A 274 1.02 -23.95 -2.67
C GLY A 274 0.74 -24.59 -4.01
N GLY A 275 0.26 -25.83 -3.93
CA GLY A 275 -0.67 -26.34 -4.94
C GLY A 275 -1.99 -25.54 -4.88
N ASN A 276 -2.96 -26.03 -4.11
CA ASN A 276 -4.19 -25.33 -3.78
C ASN A 276 -4.35 -25.32 -2.25
N PRO A 277 -4.19 -24.17 -1.57
CA PRO A 277 -4.18 -24.10 -0.10
C PRO A 277 -5.49 -24.61 0.52
N LEU A 278 -6.61 -24.52 -0.20
CA LEU A 278 -7.93 -24.97 0.25
C LEU A 278 -8.05 -26.50 0.41
N LEU A 279 -7.06 -27.26 -0.07
CA LEU A 279 -6.98 -28.71 0.11
C LEU A 279 -6.23 -29.12 1.39
N HIS A 280 -5.64 -28.17 2.11
CA HIS A 280 -4.96 -28.42 3.37
C HIS A 280 -5.97 -28.73 4.48
N PRO A 281 -5.79 -29.81 5.27
CA PRO A 281 -6.78 -30.24 6.26
C PRO A 281 -7.05 -29.19 7.36
N ASN A 282 -6.05 -28.40 7.72
CA ASN A 282 -6.16 -27.32 8.72
C ASN A 282 -6.17 -25.91 8.10
N PHE A 283 -6.63 -25.76 6.85
CA PHE A 283 -6.61 -24.45 6.18
C PHE A 283 -7.34 -23.36 6.99
N LEU A 284 -8.57 -23.61 7.43
CA LEU A 284 -9.35 -22.62 8.20
C LEU A 284 -8.73 -22.30 9.56
N ASP A 285 -8.09 -23.28 10.22
CA ASP A 285 -7.38 -23.06 11.49
C ASP A 285 -6.19 -22.12 11.29
N LEU A 286 -5.39 -22.34 10.23
CA LEU A 286 -4.25 -21.48 9.89
C LEU A 286 -4.71 -20.07 9.45
N TYR A 287 -5.81 -19.99 8.70
CA TYR A 287 -6.42 -18.72 8.30
C TYR A 287 -6.86 -17.90 9.52
N ALA A 288 -7.60 -18.50 10.45
CA ALA A 288 -8.01 -17.88 11.71
C ALA A 288 -6.82 -17.50 12.59
N ALA A 289 -5.81 -18.38 12.68
CA ALA A 289 -4.60 -18.13 13.44
C ALA A 289 -3.80 -16.92 12.92
N ALA A 290 -3.76 -16.71 11.61
CA ALA A 290 -3.11 -15.54 11.00
C ALA A 290 -3.88 -14.25 11.35
N VAL A 291 -5.21 -14.26 11.17
CA VAL A 291 -6.07 -13.12 11.50
C VAL A 291 -5.96 -12.74 12.98
N ALA A 292 -5.98 -13.72 13.88
CA ALA A 292 -5.87 -13.51 15.32
C ALA A 292 -4.52 -12.89 15.76
N ARG A 293 -3.48 -12.98 14.92
CA ARG A 293 -2.17 -12.35 15.15
C ARG A 293 -2.05 -10.96 14.53
N GLY A 294 -3.17 -10.40 14.04
CA GLY A 294 -3.19 -9.11 13.36
C GLY A 294 -2.48 -9.13 12.00
N LEU A 295 -2.34 -10.31 11.38
CA LEU A 295 -1.84 -10.45 10.02
C LEU A 295 -2.99 -10.29 9.04
N GLN A 296 -2.74 -9.57 7.95
CA GLN A 296 -3.64 -9.61 6.81
C GLN A 296 -3.55 -10.96 6.11
N VAL A 297 -4.65 -11.46 5.57
CA VAL A 297 -4.70 -12.73 4.85
C VAL A 297 -5.06 -12.52 3.39
N ALA A 298 -4.40 -13.25 2.51
CA ALA A 298 -4.68 -13.25 1.07
C ALA A 298 -4.60 -14.67 0.52
N LEU A 299 -5.26 -14.94 -0.61
CA LEU A 299 -5.28 -16.27 -1.21
C LEU A 299 -4.80 -16.26 -2.66
N LEU A 300 -4.01 -17.26 -3.01
CA LEU A 300 -3.72 -17.67 -4.38
C LEU A 300 -4.20 -19.11 -4.52
N ALA A 301 -5.40 -19.30 -5.06
CA ALA A 301 -6.08 -20.59 -5.02
C ALA A 301 -6.96 -20.82 -6.26
N ASN A 302 -7.41 -22.06 -6.43
CA ASN A 302 -8.42 -22.41 -7.44
C ASN A 302 -9.83 -22.06 -6.92
N PRO A 303 -10.82 -21.94 -7.82
CA PRO A 303 -12.22 -21.72 -7.44
C PRO A 303 -12.73 -22.71 -6.39
N CYS A 304 -13.45 -22.21 -5.40
CA CYS A 304 -14.10 -23.01 -4.35
C CYS A 304 -15.63 -22.81 -4.35
N GLY A 305 -16.34 -23.63 -3.57
CA GLY A 305 -17.79 -23.49 -3.39
C GLY A 305 -18.14 -22.44 -2.34
N ALA A 306 -19.38 -21.94 -2.40
CA ALA A 306 -19.91 -20.93 -1.47
C ALA A 306 -19.68 -21.30 0.01
N LYS A 307 -19.88 -22.57 0.39
CA LYS A 307 -19.65 -23.02 1.77
C LYS A 307 -18.23 -22.75 2.28
N MET A 308 -17.21 -22.98 1.46
CA MET A 308 -15.81 -22.71 1.86
C MET A 308 -15.54 -21.21 1.89
N LEU A 309 -16.08 -20.47 0.92
CA LEU A 309 -15.98 -19.01 0.89
C LEU A 309 -16.60 -18.39 2.15
N ASP A 310 -17.85 -18.73 2.45
CA ASP A 310 -18.59 -18.20 3.59
C ASP A 310 -17.88 -18.53 4.92
N ALA A 311 -17.31 -19.74 5.07
CA ALA A 311 -16.53 -20.11 6.24
C ALA A 311 -15.26 -19.25 6.42
N MET A 312 -14.62 -18.81 5.33
CA MET A 312 -13.50 -17.85 5.44
C MET A 312 -14.00 -16.46 5.85
N LEU A 313 -15.14 -16.01 5.30
CA LEU A 313 -15.70 -14.68 5.57
C LEU A 313 -16.24 -14.55 6.99
N GLU A 314 -16.71 -15.64 7.59
CA GLU A 314 -17.04 -15.72 9.03
C GLU A 314 -15.82 -15.43 9.92
N ILE A 315 -14.61 -15.72 9.43
CA ILE A 315 -13.37 -15.45 10.15
C ILE A 315 -12.87 -14.02 9.84
N ALA A 316 -12.66 -13.73 8.55
CA ALA A 316 -12.28 -12.41 8.04
C ALA A 316 -12.37 -12.36 6.50
N VAL A 317 -12.70 -11.20 5.96
CA VAL A 317 -12.58 -10.94 4.51
C VAL A 317 -11.09 -10.89 4.13
N PRO A 318 -10.63 -11.70 3.15
CA PRO A 318 -9.25 -11.63 2.71
C PRO A 318 -8.97 -10.32 1.97
N ALA A 319 -7.72 -9.85 2.02
CA ALA A 319 -7.26 -8.68 1.26
C ALA A 319 -7.55 -8.83 -0.23
N TYR A 320 -7.36 -10.05 -0.74
CA TYR A 320 -7.80 -10.47 -2.05
C TYR A 320 -7.83 -11.99 -2.16
N PHE A 321 -8.67 -12.48 -3.07
CA PHE A 321 -8.62 -13.83 -3.60
C PHE A 321 -8.14 -13.78 -5.06
N GLN A 322 -6.93 -14.27 -5.31
CA GLN A 322 -6.35 -14.33 -6.64
C GLN A 322 -6.65 -15.69 -7.29
N VAL A 323 -7.32 -15.66 -8.44
CA VAL A 323 -7.52 -16.81 -9.33
C VAL A 323 -6.69 -16.65 -10.61
N SER A 324 -6.54 -17.74 -11.35
CA SER A 324 -5.77 -17.76 -12.59
C SER A 324 -6.65 -18.08 -13.80
N LEU A 325 -6.46 -17.30 -14.85
CA LEU A 325 -7.01 -17.52 -16.19
C LEU A 325 -5.86 -17.33 -17.20
N GLU A 326 -5.65 -18.30 -18.08
CA GLU A 326 -4.48 -18.30 -18.98
C GLU A 326 -4.80 -17.81 -20.40
N GLY A 327 -5.92 -17.13 -20.60
CA GLY A 327 -6.42 -16.70 -21.89
C GLY A 327 -7.94 -16.85 -21.96
N LEU A 328 -8.47 -16.89 -23.17
CA LEU A 328 -9.87 -17.25 -23.43
C LEU A 328 -10.08 -18.74 -23.19
N GLU A 329 -11.35 -19.17 -23.22
CA GLU A 329 -11.80 -20.49 -22.78
C GLU A 329 -10.96 -21.66 -23.31
N GLU A 330 -10.75 -21.73 -24.63
CA GLU A 330 -10.01 -22.81 -25.27
C GLU A 330 -8.55 -22.90 -24.76
N HIS A 331 -7.83 -21.76 -24.74
CA HIS A 331 -6.44 -21.75 -24.28
C HIS A 331 -6.35 -22.04 -22.78
N ASN A 332 -7.21 -21.42 -21.98
CA ASN A 332 -7.25 -21.65 -20.54
C ASN A 332 -7.45 -23.14 -20.23
N ASP A 333 -8.41 -23.78 -20.87
CA ASP A 333 -8.74 -25.18 -20.61
C ASP A 333 -7.67 -26.14 -21.15
N ALA A 334 -6.97 -25.77 -22.23
CA ALA A 334 -5.79 -26.50 -22.70
C ALA A 334 -4.63 -26.48 -21.70
N ILE A 335 -4.51 -25.43 -20.88
CA ILE A 335 -3.47 -25.30 -19.85
C ILE A 335 -3.91 -25.87 -18.50
N ARG A 336 -5.13 -25.54 -18.04
CA ARG A 336 -5.62 -25.79 -16.68
C ARG A 336 -6.58 -26.97 -16.56
N GLY A 337 -7.14 -27.43 -17.67
CA GLY A 337 -8.08 -28.55 -17.74
C GLY A 337 -9.48 -28.14 -18.24
N PRO A 338 -10.22 -29.05 -18.91
CA PRO A 338 -11.54 -28.76 -19.47
C PRO A 338 -12.56 -28.19 -18.48
N GLY A 339 -13.28 -27.15 -18.89
CA GLY A 339 -14.34 -26.49 -18.13
C GLY A 339 -13.85 -25.53 -17.04
N HIS A 340 -12.52 -25.37 -16.87
CA HIS A 340 -11.98 -24.57 -15.78
C HIS A 340 -12.21 -23.07 -16.00
N PHE A 341 -12.19 -22.59 -17.24
CA PHE A 341 -12.47 -21.18 -17.57
C PHE A 341 -13.84 -20.76 -17.02
N ARG A 342 -14.89 -21.50 -17.38
CA ARG A 342 -16.26 -21.20 -16.94
C ARG A 342 -16.42 -21.29 -15.43
N ARG A 343 -15.78 -22.28 -14.79
CA ARG A 343 -15.76 -22.40 -13.31
C ARG A 343 -15.14 -21.16 -12.66
N THR A 344 -14.03 -20.67 -13.19
CA THR A 344 -13.37 -19.46 -12.66
C THR A 344 -14.21 -18.21 -12.90
N MET A 345 -14.82 -18.05 -14.07
CA MET A 345 -15.72 -16.92 -14.34
C MET A 345 -16.92 -16.89 -13.38
N ALA A 346 -17.56 -18.05 -13.14
CA ALA A 346 -18.66 -18.15 -12.17
C ALA A 346 -18.20 -17.88 -10.73
N PHE A 347 -16.97 -18.26 -10.38
CA PHE A 347 -16.42 -17.97 -9.06
C PHE A 347 -16.06 -16.49 -8.87
N LEU A 348 -15.64 -15.78 -9.91
CA LEU A 348 -15.48 -14.33 -9.86
C LEU A 348 -16.81 -13.63 -9.59
N ASP A 349 -17.90 -14.10 -10.21
CA ASP A 349 -19.25 -13.60 -9.92
C ASP A 349 -19.63 -13.86 -8.44
N LEU A 350 -19.30 -15.04 -7.91
CA LEU A 350 -19.51 -15.38 -6.49
C LEU A 350 -18.70 -14.50 -5.53
N LEU A 351 -17.44 -14.20 -5.84
CA LEU A 351 -16.60 -13.30 -5.04
C LEU A 351 -17.19 -11.89 -5.01
N ARG A 352 -17.67 -11.39 -6.16
CA ARG A 352 -18.34 -10.09 -6.25
C ARG A 352 -19.63 -10.06 -5.43
N GLU A 353 -20.45 -11.12 -5.48
CA GLU A 353 -21.68 -11.24 -4.69
C GLU A 353 -21.44 -11.20 -3.17
N ARG A 354 -20.22 -11.47 -2.70
CA ARG A 354 -19.81 -11.40 -1.29
C ARG A 354 -18.87 -10.25 -0.96
N ASP A 355 -18.73 -9.29 -1.88
CA ASP A 355 -17.83 -8.15 -1.73
C ASP A 355 -16.37 -8.55 -1.40
N VAL A 356 -15.92 -9.70 -1.92
CA VAL A 356 -14.55 -10.17 -1.76
C VAL A 356 -13.67 -9.61 -2.88
N PRO A 357 -12.60 -8.86 -2.55
CA PRO A 357 -11.70 -8.34 -3.57
C PRO A 357 -11.09 -9.49 -4.39
N SER A 358 -11.30 -9.45 -5.70
CA SER A 358 -10.84 -10.50 -6.61
C SER A 358 -9.69 -10.01 -7.48
N GLN A 359 -8.70 -10.88 -7.68
CA GLN A 359 -7.60 -10.64 -8.60
C GLN A 359 -7.52 -11.78 -9.62
N VAL A 360 -7.23 -11.45 -10.87
CA VAL A 360 -6.93 -12.42 -11.92
C VAL A 360 -5.50 -12.24 -12.37
N MET A 361 -4.74 -13.34 -12.34
CA MET A 361 -3.36 -13.38 -12.78
C MET A 361 -3.19 -14.37 -13.92
N LEU A 362 -2.71 -13.88 -15.06
CA LEU A 362 -2.39 -14.69 -16.25
C LEU A 362 -0.89 -14.99 -16.32
N THR A 363 -0.50 -16.22 -16.70
CA THR A 363 0.88 -16.54 -17.07
C THR A 363 1.07 -16.30 -18.55
N LEU A 364 1.87 -15.29 -18.90
CA LEU A 364 2.09 -14.88 -20.28
C LEU A 364 3.03 -15.86 -20.99
N THR A 365 2.53 -16.43 -22.08
CA THR A 365 3.23 -17.32 -23.00
C THR A 365 3.08 -16.79 -24.42
N ARG A 366 3.84 -17.34 -25.38
CA ARG A 366 3.64 -17.00 -26.80
C ARG A 366 2.22 -17.35 -27.26
N GLY A 367 1.63 -18.41 -26.71
CA GLY A 367 0.34 -18.93 -27.17
C GLY A 367 -0.89 -18.18 -26.67
N ASN A 368 -0.74 -17.19 -25.78
CA ASN A 368 -1.86 -16.41 -25.24
C ASN A 368 -1.62 -14.90 -25.21
N GLN A 369 -0.51 -14.40 -25.78
CA GLN A 369 -0.19 -12.97 -25.75
C GLN A 369 -1.28 -12.11 -26.39
N ASP A 370 -1.82 -12.57 -27.52
CA ASP A 370 -2.94 -11.95 -28.24
C ASP A 370 -4.29 -12.03 -27.49
N GLN A 371 -4.38 -12.89 -26.46
CA GLN A 371 -5.58 -13.08 -25.65
C GLN A 371 -5.60 -12.27 -24.36
N VAL A 372 -4.50 -11.61 -23.98
CA VAL A 372 -4.41 -10.85 -22.72
C VAL A 372 -5.41 -9.70 -22.68
N ILE A 373 -5.43 -8.85 -23.72
CA ILE A 373 -6.33 -7.69 -23.79
C ILE A 373 -7.81 -8.14 -23.97
N PRO A 374 -8.13 -9.11 -24.86
CA PRO A 374 -9.48 -9.68 -24.93
C PRO A 374 -9.97 -10.25 -23.59
N LEU A 375 -9.11 -10.97 -22.86
CA LEU A 375 -9.44 -11.48 -21.53
C LEU A 375 -9.67 -10.34 -20.55
N ALA A 376 -8.82 -9.30 -20.55
CA ALA A 376 -9.01 -8.14 -19.71
C ALA A 376 -10.41 -7.52 -19.93
N LYS A 377 -10.84 -7.35 -21.18
CA LYS A 377 -12.19 -6.87 -21.51
C LYS A 377 -13.29 -7.80 -20.98
N ALA A 378 -13.12 -9.11 -21.09
CA ALA A 378 -14.09 -10.09 -20.57
C ALA A 378 -14.23 -10.08 -19.03
N LEU A 379 -13.23 -9.54 -18.32
CA LEU A 379 -13.21 -9.43 -16.86
C LEU A 379 -13.78 -8.11 -16.33
N GLU A 380 -14.16 -7.18 -17.21
CA GLU A 380 -14.74 -5.90 -16.83
C GLU A 380 -16.01 -6.09 -15.99
N GLY A 381 -16.08 -5.43 -14.84
CA GLY A 381 -17.18 -5.57 -13.87
C GLY A 381 -17.25 -6.92 -13.14
N ARG A 382 -16.27 -7.82 -13.33
CA ARG A 382 -16.18 -9.12 -12.64
C ARG A 382 -14.96 -9.26 -11.73
N ALA A 383 -13.81 -8.76 -12.16
CA ALA A 383 -12.57 -8.80 -11.39
C ALA A 383 -12.22 -7.42 -10.81
N GLY A 384 -11.76 -7.37 -9.57
CA GLY A 384 -11.24 -6.14 -8.96
C GLY A 384 -9.90 -5.70 -9.58
N SER A 385 -9.05 -6.66 -9.95
CA SER A 385 -7.81 -6.41 -10.69
C SER A 385 -7.47 -7.55 -11.65
N PHE A 386 -6.83 -7.22 -12.77
CA PHE A 386 -6.25 -8.13 -13.75
C PHE A 386 -4.79 -7.74 -14.00
N THR A 387 -3.91 -8.74 -13.94
CA THR A 387 -2.49 -8.61 -14.22
C THR A 387 -1.98 -9.83 -14.97
N PHE A 388 -0.80 -9.72 -15.57
CA PHE A 388 -0.05 -10.86 -16.08
C PHE A 388 1.32 -10.94 -15.43
N ASN A 389 1.89 -12.14 -15.44
CA ASN A 389 3.28 -12.41 -15.15
C ASN A 389 3.90 -13.08 -16.37
N ARG A 390 5.09 -12.64 -16.78
CA ARG A 390 5.89 -13.40 -17.75
C ARG A 390 6.19 -14.81 -17.26
N LEU A 391 6.10 -15.80 -18.15
CA LEU A 391 6.55 -17.16 -17.90
C LEU A 391 8.04 -17.17 -17.52
N ALA A 392 8.35 -17.76 -16.36
CA ALA A 392 9.69 -18.23 -16.07
C ALA A 392 9.71 -19.72 -16.47
N PRO A 393 10.51 -20.13 -17.47
CA PRO A 393 10.47 -21.51 -17.97
C PRO A 393 11.16 -22.47 -16.99
N VAL A 394 10.43 -22.85 -15.94
CA VAL A 394 10.82 -23.79 -14.89
C VAL A 394 9.68 -24.78 -14.64
N GLY A 395 9.99 -25.93 -14.02
CA GLY A 395 9.00 -26.98 -13.79
C GLY A 395 8.35 -27.45 -15.10
N GLU A 396 7.03 -27.66 -15.10
CA GLU A 396 6.28 -27.97 -16.32
C GLU A 396 6.28 -26.80 -17.31
N GLY A 397 6.34 -25.57 -16.80
CA GLY A 397 6.37 -24.36 -17.61
C GLY A 397 7.58 -24.26 -18.55
N ALA A 398 8.64 -25.04 -18.30
CA ALA A 398 9.78 -25.14 -19.22
C ALA A 398 9.40 -25.73 -20.59
N ALA A 399 8.30 -26.49 -20.69
CA ALA A 399 7.79 -27.02 -21.95
C ALA A 399 6.97 -25.98 -22.76
N LEU A 400 6.66 -24.83 -22.17
CA LEU A 400 5.90 -23.77 -22.81
C LEU A 400 6.83 -22.71 -23.41
N ALA A 401 6.39 -22.13 -24.51
CA ALA A 401 7.11 -21.05 -25.16
C ALA A 401 6.87 -19.70 -24.46
N CYS A 402 7.95 -19.02 -24.08
CA CYS A 402 7.89 -17.63 -23.63
C CYS A 402 7.45 -16.70 -24.77
N ALA A 403 6.79 -15.59 -24.41
CA ALA A 403 6.46 -14.50 -25.33
C ALA A 403 7.72 -13.98 -26.06
N ASP A 404 7.59 -13.47 -27.28
CA ASP A 404 8.76 -13.04 -28.05
C ASP A 404 9.31 -11.72 -27.53
N THR A 405 10.64 -11.62 -27.39
CA THR A 405 11.30 -10.42 -26.85
C THR A 405 11.15 -9.21 -27.78
N ALA A 406 11.18 -9.44 -29.10
CA ALA A 406 11.10 -8.37 -30.10
C ALA A 406 9.76 -7.62 -30.08
N GLY A 407 8.64 -8.33 -29.87
CA GLY A 407 7.30 -7.74 -29.83
C GLY A 407 6.83 -7.34 -28.43
N PHE A 408 7.65 -7.57 -27.40
CA PHE A 408 7.20 -7.36 -26.02
C PHE A 408 6.98 -5.88 -25.68
N ALA A 409 7.82 -4.98 -26.20
CA ALA A 409 7.67 -3.54 -25.98
C ALA A 409 6.35 -3.01 -26.57
N GLU A 410 6.00 -3.47 -27.78
CA GLU A 410 4.74 -3.15 -28.46
C GLU A 410 3.54 -3.66 -27.65
N PHE A 411 3.58 -4.92 -27.22
CA PHE A 411 2.55 -5.50 -26.35
C PHE A 411 2.35 -4.72 -25.04
N LEU A 412 3.43 -4.28 -24.38
CA LEU A 412 3.29 -3.44 -23.18
C LEU A 412 2.67 -2.09 -23.49
N GLY A 413 2.95 -1.51 -24.67
CA GLY A 413 2.30 -0.29 -25.16
C GLY A 413 0.79 -0.49 -25.31
N GLU A 414 0.36 -1.54 -26.01
CA GLU A 414 -1.06 -1.89 -26.19
C GLU A 414 -1.76 -2.15 -24.85
N TYR A 415 -1.09 -2.84 -23.91
CA TYR A 415 -1.63 -3.08 -22.57
C TYR A 415 -1.79 -1.77 -21.79
N LEU A 416 -0.83 -0.85 -21.88
CA LEU A 416 -0.90 0.45 -21.23
C LEU A 416 -2.05 1.29 -21.79
N GLU A 417 -2.23 1.31 -23.11
CA GLU A 417 -3.37 1.96 -23.76
C GLU A 417 -4.71 1.38 -23.27
N ALA A 418 -4.82 0.05 -23.20
CA ALA A 418 -6.01 -0.63 -22.68
C ALA A 418 -6.28 -0.29 -21.20
N SER A 419 -5.24 -0.08 -20.39
CA SER A 419 -5.36 0.28 -18.98
C SER A 419 -5.93 1.70 -18.78
N GLY A 420 -5.66 2.64 -19.69
CA GLY A 420 -6.14 4.02 -19.60
C GLY A 420 -7.68 4.16 -19.64
N GLY A 421 -8.38 3.17 -20.18
CA GLY A 421 -9.84 3.11 -20.22
C GLY A 421 -10.50 2.18 -19.21
N THR A 422 -9.72 1.43 -18.42
CA THR A 422 -10.23 0.25 -17.70
C THR A 422 -9.70 0.14 -16.28
N LYS A 423 -10.57 0.27 -15.27
CA LYS A 423 -10.16 0.38 -13.85
C LYS A 423 -9.51 -0.87 -13.26
N HIS A 424 -9.82 -2.07 -13.76
CA HIS A 424 -9.28 -3.31 -13.20
C HIS A 424 -7.93 -3.71 -13.80
N ILE A 425 -7.44 -3.08 -14.87
CA ILE A 425 -6.15 -3.45 -15.47
C ILE A 425 -5.02 -2.80 -14.67
N SER A 426 -4.14 -3.61 -14.07
CA SER A 426 -3.05 -3.10 -13.24
C SER A 426 -1.68 -3.29 -13.92
N LEU A 427 -0.78 -2.31 -13.73
CA LEU A 427 0.57 -2.29 -14.31
C LEU A 427 1.56 -2.97 -13.38
N LYS A 428 1.76 -4.28 -13.56
CA LYS A 428 2.61 -5.09 -12.68
C LYS A 428 4.02 -5.29 -13.20
N ASP A 429 4.24 -5.46 -14.51
CA ASP A 429 5.59 -5.77 -15.01
C ASP A 429 6.55 -4.57 -14.84
N ASN A 430 7.75 -4.82 -14.32
CA ASN A 430 8.78 -3.79 -14.13
C ASN A 430 9.11 -3.03 -15.42
N LEU A 431 8.93 -3.66 -16.58
CA LEU A 431 9.26 -3.08 -17.88
C LEU A 431 8.24 -2.06 -18.39
N PHE A 432 7.07 -1.88 -17.75
CA PHE A 432 6.21 -0.73 -18.03
C PHE A 432 6.93 0.59 -17.77
N ASN A 433 7.80 0.64 -16.76
CA ASN A 433 8.55 1.84 -16.41
C ASN A 433 9.52 2.29 -17.51
N ALA A 434 9.91 1.40 -18.43
CA ALA A 434 10.70 1.77 -19.60
C ALA A 434 9.91 2.56 -20.65
N ILE A 435 8.57 2.47 -20.63
CA ILE A 435 7.65 3.23 -21.49
C ILE A 435 7.21 4.52 -20.78
N LEU A 436 6.96 4.46 -19.47
CA LEU A 436 6.47 5.59 -18.68
C LEU A 436 7.54 6.68 -18.47
N ASP A 437 8.82 6.32 -18.50
CA ASP A 437 9.90 7.27 -18.30
C ASP A 437 9.84 8.45 -19.29
N GLY A 438 10.06 9.66 -18.76
CA GLY A 438 9.91 10.91 -19.51
C GLY A 438 8.48 11.38 -19.80
N THR A 439 7.43 10.58 -19.51
CA THR A 439 6.03 10.94 -19.81
C THR A 439 5.18 11.19 -18.57
N GLN A 440 5.26 10.32 -17.56
CA GLN A 440 4.53 10.44 -16.29
C GLN A 440 5.38 9.99 -15.10
N GLU A 441 4.79 9.92 -13.90
CA GLU A 441 5.41 9.26 -12.76
C GLU A 441 5.48 7.74 -12.99
N LEU A 442 6.58 7.12 -12.58
CA LEU A 442 6.79 5.69 -12.75
C LEU A 442 5.93 4.87 -11.77
N SER A 443 5.55 3.67 -12.19
CA SER A 443 4.87 2.71 -11.32
C SER A 443 5.85 2.07 -10.33
N GLY A 444 5.34 1.57 -9.21
CA GLY A 444 6.12 0.77 -8.26
C GLY A 444 6.59 -0.59 -8.81
N GLY A 445 6.22 -1.01 -10.03
CA GLY A 445 6.65 -2.29 -10.60
C GLY A 445 6.04 -3.52 -9.92
N CYS A 446 6.75 -4.66 -9.97
CA CYS A 446 6.20 -6.00 -9.69
C CYS A 446 5.55 -6.19 -8.32
N THR A 447 6.08 -5.54 -7.29
CA THR A 447 5.57 -5.66 -5.92
C THR A 447 5.35 -4.30 -5.25
N GLY A 448 5.30 -3.23 -6.04
CA GLY A 448 5.33 -1.84 -5.54
C GLY A 448 6.75 -1.28 -5.32
N TYR A 449 7.78 -2.13 -5.37
CA TYR A 449 9.18 -1.79 -5.08
C TYR A 449 10.16 -2.34 -6.14
N GLY A 450 9.75 -2.31 -7.41
CA GLY A 450 10.37 -3.04 -8.51
C GLY A 450 10.30 -4.55 -8.27
N CYS A 451 11.46 -5.22 -8.33
CA CYS A 451 11.58 -6.62 -7.92
C CYS A 451 11.60 -6.73 -6.38
N GLY A 452 10.51 -7.20 -5.77
CA GLY A 452 10.40 -7.39 -4.32
C GLY A 452 11.13 -8.60 -3.73
N ALA A 453 11.86 -9.37 -4.53
CA ALA A 453 12.44 -10.64 -4.10
C ALA A 453 13.34 -10.45 -2.87
N ALA A 454 13.01 -11.15 -1.78
CA ALA A 454 13.67 -11.06 -0.47
C ALA A 454 13.69 -9.65 0.16
N PHE A 455 12.83 -8.72 -0.30
CA PHE A 455 12.71 -7.37 0.25
C PHE A 455 11.39 -7.17 0.98
N ASN A 456 10.29 -6.92 0.27
CA ASN A 456 8.98 -6.78 0.87
C ASN A 456 8.19 -8.09 0.87
N PHE A 457 8.79 -9.16 0.33
CA PHE A 457 8.24 -10.50 0.42
C PHE A 457 9.33 -11.57 0.23
N PHE A 458 9.05 -12.78 0.71
CA PHE A 458 9.64 -14.01 0.18
C PHE A 458 8.62 -15.16 0.30
N ALA A 459 8.93 -16.28 -0.35
CA ALA A 459 8.12 -17.49 -0.29
C ALA A 459 8.66 -18.48 0.73
N VAL A 460 7.78 -19.19 1.45
CA VAL A 460 8.16 -20.32 2.31
C VAL A 460 7.40 -21.55 1.83
N LEU A 461 8.15 -22.63 1.61
CA LEU A 461 7.64 -23.94 1.24
C LEU A 461 7.19 -24.74 2.47
N SER A 462 6.47 -25.84 2.25
CA SER A 462 5.87 -26.60 3.35
C SER A 462 6.89 -27.31 4.26
N ASP A 463 8.13 -27.46 3.80
CA ASP A 463 9.27 -27.98 4.57
C ASP A 463 10.09 -26.87 5.26
N GLY A 464 9.61 -25.63 5.25
CA GLY A 464 10.29 -24.46 5.82
C GLY A 464 11.34 -23.83 4.91
N SER A 465 11.62 -24.41 3.73
CA SER A 465 12.57 -23.83 2.78
C SER A 465 12.08 -22.45 2.33
N ALA A 466 12.90 -21.43 2.53
CA ALA A 466 12.61 -20.06 2.14
C ALA A 466 13.25 -19.73 0.79
N HIS A 467 12.48 -19.07 -0.06
CA HIS A 467 12.85 -18.70 -1.42
C HIS A 467 12.60 -17.21 -1.68
N ALA A 468 13.58 -16.48 -2.22
CA ALA A 468 13.43 -15.06 -2.54
C ALA A 468 12.24 -14.75 -3.48
N CYS A 469 11.95 -15.64 -4.43
CA CYS A 469 10.77 -15.57 -5.29
C CYS A 469 10.26 -16.98 -5.61
N ARG A 470 8.95 -17.22 -5.50
CA ARG A 470 8.37 -18.54 -5.82
C ARG A 470 8.55 -18.99 -7.28
N LYS A 471 8.71 -18.04 -8.21
CA LYS A 471 8.72 -18.33 -9.67
C LYS A 471 10.04 -18.95 -10.13
N MET A 472 11.01 -19.10 -9.25
CA MET A 472 12.31 -19.70 -9.54
C MET A 472 12.84 -20.44 -8.32
N VAL A 473 13.76 -21.37 -8.54
CA VAL A 473 14.52 -21.97 -7.43
C VAL A 473 15.50 -20.92 -6.92
N SER A 474 15.19 -20.27 -5.80
CA SER A 474 15.97 -19.17 -5.24
C SER A 474 16.14 -19.28 -3.72
N PRO A 475 16.82 -20.33 -3.22
CA PRO A 475 16.92 -20.58 -1.79
C PRO A 475 17.60 -19.42 -1.06
N ILE A 476 17.05 -19.05 0.09
CA ILE A 476 17.59 -18.03 0.98
C ILE A 476 17.73 -18.50 2.44
N GLY A 477 17.40 -19.77 2.71
CA GLY A 477 17.54 -20.41 4.02
C GLY A 477 16.37 -21.33 4.35
N ASN A 478 16.27 -21.77 5.60
CA ASN A 478 15.12 -22.50 6.13
C ASN A 478 14.61 -21.81 7.41
N VAL A 479 13.32 -21.50 7.47
CA VAL A 479 12.73 -20.77 8.61
C VAL A 479 12.68 -21.64 9.88
N TYR A 480 12.62 -22.96 9.76
CA TYR A 480 12.64 -23.86 10.92
C TYR A 480 14.03 -23.99 11.56
N GLU A 481 15.08 -23.54 10.87
CA GLU A 481 16.45 -23.56 11.37
C GLU A 481 16.92 -22.17 11.84
N ALA A 482 16.73 -21.14 11.00
CA ALA A 482 17.26 -19.80 11.24
C ALA A 482 16.19 -18.79 11.71
N GLY A 483 14.91 -19.17 11.74
CA GLY A 483 13.79 -18.27 11.94
C GLY A 483 13.59 -17.30 10.77
N LEU A 484 12.44 -16.64 10.73
CA LEU A 484 12.09 -15.70 9.66
C LEU A 484 13.09 -14.53 9.54
N ALA A 485 13.51 -13.96 10.67
CA ALA A 485 14.46 -12.85 10.72
C ALA A 485 15.86 -13.26 10.26
N GLY A 486 16.35 -14.43 10.69
CA GLY A 486 17.66 -14.94 10.28
C GLY A 486 17.73 -15.23 8.78
N VAL A 487 16.66 -15.78 8.21
CA VAL A 487 16.53 -15.93 6.75
C VAL A 487 16.54 -14.57 6.05
N TYR A 488 15.77 -13.60 6.56
CA TYR A 488 15.67 -12.28 5.94
C TYR A 488 17.01 -11.52 5.95
N ASP A 489 17.71 -11.49 7.08
CA ASP A 489 18.98 -10.77 7.23
C ASP A 489 20.18 -11.54 6.65
N GLY A 490 19.99 -12.78 6.22
CA GLY A 490 21.04 -13.64 5.66
C GLY A 490 21.64 -13.13 4.34
N GLU A 491 22.90 -13.49 4.09
CA GLU A 491 23.67 -13.05 2.91
C GLU A 491 22.99 -13.46 1.59
N SER A 492 22.37 -14.64 1.55
CA SER A 492 21.66 -15.12 0.36
C SER A 492 20.45 -14.24 0.03
N ALA A 493 19.67 -13.82 1.04
CA ALA A 493 18.57 -12.89 0.86
C ALA A 493 19.07 -11.51 0.40
N ASP A 494 20.20 -11.04 0.97
CA ASP A 494 20.80 -9.77 0.57
C ASP A 494 21.28 -9.76 -0.89
N ALA A 495 21.82 -10.88 -1.39
CA ALA A 495 22.18 -11.01 -2.80
C ALA A 495 20.98 -10.79 -3.73
N TYR A 496 19.81 -11.35 -3.41
CA TYR A 496 18.58 -11.11 -4.18
C TYR A 496 18.09 -9.67 -4.06
N ARG A 497 18.21 -9.05 -2.87
CA ARG A 497 17.87 -7.64 -2.71
C ARG A 497 18.75 -6.74 -3.55
N ARG A 498 20.06 -7.00 -3.66
CA ARG A 498 20.99 -6.22 -4.51
C ARG A 498 20.64 -6.36 -5.99
N GLY A 499 20.19 -7.54 -6.43
CA GLY A 499 19.77 -7.82 -7.79
C GLY A 499 20.93 -7.82 -8.80
N SER A 500 20.61 -7.66 -10.08
CA SER A 500 21.57 -7.79 -11.18
C SER A 500 22.57 -6.62 -11.26
N ALA A 501 23.86 -6.95 -11.36
CA ALA A 501 24.94 -6.00 -11.61
C ALA A 501 24.76 -5.22 -12.93
N ALA A 502 24.20 -5.86 -13.96
CA ALA A 502 23.90 -5.19 -15.23
C ALA A 502 22.85 -4.07 -15.11
N CYS A 503 22.17 -3.93 -13.97
CA CYS A 503 21.20 -2.87 -13.72
C CYS A 503 21.71 -1.78 -12.75
N ALA A 504 22.91 -1.92 -12.17
CA ALA A 504 23.39 -1.06 -11.08
C ALA A 504 23.47 0.44 -11.43
N GLY A 505 23.76 0.78 -12.68
CA GLY A 505 23.83 2.16 -13.17
C GLY A 505 22.55 2.67 -13.85
N CYS A 506 21.43 1.97 -13.75
CA CYS A 506 20.19 2.33 -14.43
C CYS A 506 19.40 3.38 -13.64
N ASP A 507 18.95 4.45 -14.29
CA ASP A 507 18.25 5.55 -13.60
C ASP A 507 16.90 5.14 -12.98
N ILE A 508 16.24 4.13 -13.55
CA ILE A 508 14.97 3.58 -13.05
C ILE A 508 15.16 2.38 -12.10
N ARG A 509 16.38 2.12 -11.60
CA ARG A 509 16.73 0.91 -10.82
C ARG A 509 15.84 0.69 -9.59
N ALA A 510 15.37 1.76 -8.96
CA ALA A 510 14.53 1.71 -7.77
C ALA A 510 13.17 1.03 -8.02
N VAL A 511 12.63 1.18 -9.24
CA VAL A 511 11.32 0.67 -9.64
C VAL A 511 11.39 -0.39 -10.74
N CYS A 512 12.60 -0.70 -11.22
CA CYS A 512 12.84 -1.72 -12.22
C CYS A 512 14.21 -2.38 -12.01
N GLY A 513 14.25 -3.72 -12.05
CA GLY A 513 15.49 -4.50 -12.15
C GLY A 513 15.32 -5.67 -13.10
N GLY A 514 14.30 -5.61 -13.96
CA GLY A 514 13.79 -6.78 -14.68
C GLY A 514 13.19 -7.84 -13.76
N CYS A 515 12.89 -9.02 -14.30
CA CYS A 515 12.38 -10.16 -13.56
C CYS A 515 13.46 -11.24 -13.40
N MET A 516 14.03 -11.38 -12.20
CA MET A 516 15.07 -12.37 -11.90
C MET A 516 14.64 -13.81 -12.22
N ALA A 517 13.35 -14.12 -12.03
CA ALA A 517 12.82 -15.44 -12.37
C ALA A 517 12.83 -15.73 -13.88
N VAL A 518 12.62 -14.71 -14.73
CA VAL A 518 12.67 -14.86 -16.19
C VAL A 518 14.12 -15.01 -16.63
N VAL A 519 15.03 -14.19 -16.10
CA VAL A 519 16.48 -14.29 -16.34
C VAL A 519 16.96 -15.71 -16.02
N LYS A 520 16.69 -16.19 -14.80
CA LYS A 520 17.11 -17.52 -14.35
C LYS A 520 16.47 -18.65 -15.16
N GLY A 521 15.18 -18.54 -15.47
CA GLY A 521 14.49 -19.54 -16.28
C GLY A 521 15.09 -19.66 -17.69
N LEU A 522 15.54 -18.56 -18.29
CA LEU A 522 16.22 -18.57 -19.59
C LEU A 522 17.69 -19.04 -19.53
N GLY A 523 18.15 -19.55 -18.38
CA GLY A 523 19.50 -20.08 -18.20
C GLY A 523 20.57 -19.01 -17.97
N LEU A 524 20.18 -17.78 -17.65
CA LEU A 524 21.08 -16.67 -17.35
C LEU A 524 21.25 -16.48 -15.84
N ASP A 525 22.29 -15.76 -15.42
CA ASP A 525 22.55 -15.48 -14.01
C ASP A 525 21.73 -14.26 -13.53
N PRO A 526 20.78 -14.39 -12.60
CA PRO A 526 19.97 -13.27 -12.13
C PRO A 526 20.75 -12.19 -11.37
N PHE A 527 21.99 -12.45 -10.95
CA PHE A 527 22.85 -11.48 -10.25
C PHE A 527 23.82 -10.74 -11.18
N VAL A 528 24.00 -11.23 -12.40
CA VAL A 528 24.92 -10.63 -13.38
C VAL A 528 24.15 -10.13 -14.59
N ASP A 529 23.22 -10.95 -15.10
CA ASP A 529 22.58 -10.71 -16.37
C ASP A 529 21.39 -9.77 -16.30
N ARG A 530 21.13 -9.10 -17.42
CA ARG A 530 19.96 -8.23 -17.56
C ARG A 530 18.81 -9.08 -18.07
N ASP A 531 17.60 -8.73 -17.65
CA ASP A 531 16.37 -9.25 -18.24
C ASP A 531 16.39 -9.13 -19.78
N PRO A 532 16.33 -10.24 -20.53
CA PRO A 532 16.39 -10.22 -22.00
C PRO A 532 15.25 -9.45 -22.66
N TYR A 533 14.17 -9.18 -21.94
CA TYR A 533 13.06 -8.36 -22.41
C TYR A 533 13.27 -6.86 -22.18
N CYS A 534 14.36 -6.46 -21.53
CA CYS A 534 14.63 -5.05 -21.27
C CYS A 534 14.92 -4.30 -22.57
N PHE A 535 14.04 -3.36 -22.92
CA PHE A 535 14.14 -2.46 -24.06
C PHE A 535 14.41 -1.00 -23.66
N TYR A 536 14.72 -0.75 -22.38
CA TYR A 536 14.96 0.60 -21.86
C TYR A 536 16.22 1.20 -22.48
N LYS A 537 16.05 2.29 -23.24
CA LYS A 537 17.12 2.87 -24.07
C LYS A 537 18.28 3.45 -23.26
N ALA A 538 17.99 4.00 -22.08
CA ALA A 538 18.99 4.57 -21.18
C ALA A 538 19.57 3.54 -20.20
N ALA A 539 19.29 2.24 -20.39
CA ALA A 539 19.93 1.21 -19.59
C ALA A 539 21.44 1.18 -19.87
N PRO A 540 22.30 0.92 -18.86
CA PRO A 540 23.75 0.88 -19.05
C PRO A 540 24.18 -0.02 -20.21
N THR A 541 25.15 0.37 -21.00
CA THR A 541 25.81 -0.59 -21.92
C THR A 541 26.70 -1.52 -21.09
N ARG A 542 26.61 -2.83 -21.31
CA ARG A 542 27.46 -3.81 -20.62
C ARG A 542 28.94 -3.53 -20.83
#